data_AF-A0AAW5WIC9-F1
#
_entry.id   AF-A0AAW5WIC9-F1
#
_cell.length_a   1.000
_cell.length_b   1.000
_cell.length_c   1.000
_cell.angle_alpha   90.00
_cell.angle_beta   90.00
_cell.angle_gamma   90.00
#
_symmetry.space_group_name_H-M   'P 1'
#
loop_
_entity.id
_entity.type
_entity.pdbx_description
1 polymer ?
#
loop_
_entity_poly.entity_id
_entity_poly.type
_entity_poly.pdbx_seq_one_letter_code
_entity_poly.pdbx_strand_id
1 'polypeptide(L)'
;MEIVSIGLTVYFEDGFWHGLFEQEREGTYQVCRVTFGQEPKEDEILKLLQTQFARLSFSPEATVKQHVKIKNPKRLQRAVKKQVKQKVSSKSQELLQLQYDERKKHSKQQSSLQKQLLKQEKFERKQQKRREKHKGH
;
A
#
# COMPACT_ATOMS: atom_id res chain seq x y z
N MET A 1 24.67 13.97 -12.62
CA MET A 1 24.85 12.71 -13.36
C MET A 1 23.46 12.22 -13.69
N GLU A 2 23.07 12.30 -14.96
CA GLU A 2 21.77 11.79 -15.43
C GLU A 2 21.77 10.26 -15.26
N ILE A 3 20.79 9.72 -14.53
CA ILE A 3 20.63 8.27 -14.41
C ILE A 3 19.78 7.83 -15.60
N VAL A 4 20.44 7.18 -16.57
CA VAL A 4 19.78 6.57 -17.73
C VAL A 4 19.61 5.10 -17.44
N SER A 5 18.37 4.62 -17.36
CA SER A 5 18.07 3.19 -17.25
C SER A 5 17.68 2.66 -18.63
N ILE A 6 18.35 1.60 -19.08
CA ILE A 6 18.04 0.92 -20.34
C ILE A 6 17.71 -0.54 -20.03
N GLY A 7 16.54 -0.98 -20.46
CA GLY A 7 16.09 -2.37 -20.42
C GLY A 7 15.95 -2.96 -21.82
N LEU A 8 16.31 -4.23 -21.98
CA LEU A 8 16.02 -5.00 -23.19
C LEU A 8 15.10 -6.16 -22.81
N THR A 9 13.93 -6.21 -23.42
CA THR A 9 12.99 -7.33 -23.33
C THR A 9 12.98 -8.07 -24.65
N VAL A 10 13.41 -9.34 -24.64
CA VAL A 10 13.33 -10.22 -25.81
C VAL A 10 12.06 -11.05 -25.73
N TYR A 11 11.26 -11.04 -26.79
CA TYR A 11 9.99 -11.75 -26.87
C TYR A 11 9.75 -12.32 -28.27
N PHE A 12 8.91 -13.34 -28.37
CA PHE A 12 8.54 -13.99 -29.63
C PHE A 12 7.12 -13.58 -30.03
N GLU A 13 6.95 -13.04 -31.22
CA GLU A 13 5.66 -12.59 -31.78
C GLU A 13 5.65 -12.88 -33.29
N ASP A 14 4.52 -13.34 -33.82
CA ASP A 14 4.29 -13.55 -35.26
C ASP A 14 5.38 -14.35 -36.01
N GLY A 15 6.00 -15.33 -35.34
CA GLY A 15 7.01 -16.20 -35.95
C GLY A 15 8.43 -15.65 -35.93
N PHE A 16 8.64 -14.46 -35.36
CA PHE A 16 9.95 -13.83 -35.25
C PHE A 16 10.29 -13.46 -33.81
N TRP A 17 11.58 -13.42 -33.53
CA TRP A 17 12.08 -12.86 -32.28
C TRP A 17 12.25 -11.34 -32.40
N HIS A 18 11.72 -10.64 -31.41
CA HIS A 18 11.81 -9.19 -31.29
C HIS A 18 12.50 -8.79 -29.99
N GLY A 19 13.27 -7.71 -30.04
CA GLY A 19 13.81 -7.01 -28.89
C GLY A 19 13.11 -5.67 -28.72
N LEU A 20 12.55 -5.43 -27.54
CA LEU A 20 12.07 -4.13 -27.13
C LEU A 20 13.13 -3.48 -26.24
N PHE A 21 13.70 -2.38 -26.72
CA PHE A 21 14.53 -1.50 -25.92
C PHE A 21 13.66 -0.45 -25.26
N GLU A 22 13.79 -0.36 -23.95
CA GLU A 22 13.11 0.63 -23.10
C GLU A 22 14.17 1.53 -22.48
N GLN A 23 14.12 2.83 -22.77
CA GLN A 23 15.03 3.82 -22.20
C GLN A 23 14.24 4.80 -21.34
N GLU A 24 14.62 4.93 -20.07
CA GLU A 24 14.06 5.89 -19.11
C GLU A 24 15.12 6.92 -18.74
N ARG A 25 14.85 8.20 -19.02
CA ARG A 25 15.71 9.35 -18.71
C ARG A 25 14.91 10.40 -17.96
N GLU A 26 15.20 10.64 -16.68
CA GLU A 26 14.59 11.71 -15.87
C GLU A 26 13.07 11.97 -16.10
N GLY A 27 12.28 10.89 -16.22
CA GLY A 27 10.81 10.97 -16.41
C GLY A 27 10.31 10.97 -17.86
N THR A 28 11.21 10.96 -18.83
CA THR A 28 10.89 10.63 -20.23
C THR A 28 11.17 9.15 -20.50
N TYR A 29 10.33 8.57 -21.36
CA TYR A 29 10.41 7.17 -21.75
C TYR A 29 10.41 7.07 -23.27
N GLN A 30 11.34 6.30 -23.79
CA GLN A 30 11.54 6.07 -25.21
C GLN A 30 11.62 4.57 -25.47
N VAL A 31 11.05 4.12 -26.59
CA VAL A 31 11.08 2.72 -27.00
C VAL A 31 11.66 2.56 -28.40
N CYS A 32 12.35 1.45 -28.62
CA CYS A 32 12.77 1.02 -29.94
C CYS A 32 12.50 -0.49 -30.08
N ARG A 33 11.78 -0.89 -31.14
CA ARG A 33 11.58 -2.30 -31.50
C ARG A 33 12.61 -2.70 -32.54
N VAL A 34 13.31 -3.80 -32.27
CA VAL A 34 14.25 -4.43 -33.18
C VAL A 34 13.76 -5.85 -33.48
N THR A 35 13.81 -6.27 -34.74
CA THR A 35 13.47 -7.64 -35.13
C THR A 35 14.75 -8.43 -35.37
N PHE A 36 14.96 -9.49 -34.60
CA PHE A 36 16.10 -10.41 -34.74
C PHE A 36 15.81 -11.54 -35.75
N GLY A 37 14.52 -11.89 -35.88
CA GLY A 37 14.08 -12.95 -36.77
C GLY A 37 14.23 -14.34 -36.13
N GLN A 38 15.46 -14.81 -35.96
CA GLN A 38 15.77 -16.05 -35.24
C GLN A 38 16.04 -15.78 -33.75
N GLU A 39 16.07 -16.82 -32.92
CA GLU A 39 16.35 -16.70 -31.49
C GLU A 39 17.73 -16.06 -31.29
N PRO A 40 17.81 -14.82 -30.76
CA PRO A 40 19.07 -14.11 -30.69
C PRO A 40 19.94 -14.70 -29.59
N LYS A 41 21.20 -15.02 -29.93
CA LYS A 41 22.18 -15.46 -28.93
C LYS A 41 22.69 -14.26 -28.13
N GLU A 42 23.18 -14.53 -26.93
CA GLU A 42 23.73 -13.49 -26.05
C GLU A 42 24.86 -12.68 -26.73
N ASP A 43 25.73 -13.35 -27.49
CA ASP A 43 26.80 -12.71 -28.27
C ASP A 43 26.27 -11.77 -29.36
N GLU A 44 25.17 -12.14 -30.02
CA GLU A 44 24.55 -11.31 -31.06
C GLU A 44 23.90 -10.07 -30.47
N ILE A 45 23.24 -10.24 -29.31
CA ILE A 45 22.65 -9.13 -28.55
C ILE A 45 23.76 -8.16 -28.11
N LEU A 46 24.86 -8.67 -27.56
CA LEU A 46 26.01 -7.84 -27.14
C LEU A 46 26.62 -7.09 -28.33
N LYS A 47 26.79 -7.75 -29.48
CA LYS A 47 27.31 -7.12 -30.69
C LYS A 47 26.37 -6.03 -31.21
N LEU A 48 25.06 -6.27 -31.20
CA LEU A 48 24.04 -5.29 -31.57
C LEU A 48 24.11 -4.07 -30.64
N LEU A 49 24.20 -4.31 -29.33
CA LEU A 49 24.34 -3.27 -28.31
C LEU A 49 25.59 -2.40 -28.53
N GLN A 50 26.72 -3.00 -28.89
CA GLN A 50 27.97 -2.26 -29.08
C GLN A 50 28.02 -1.48 -30.41
N THR A 51 27.45 -2.02 -31.48
CA THR A 51 27.66 -1.50 -32.84
C THR A 51 26.46 -0.74 -33.41
N GLN A 52 25.25 -1.13 -33.03
CA GLN A 52 24.02 -0.62 -33.64
C GLN A 52 23.15 0.18 -32.67
N PHE A 53 23.32 0.03 -31.36
CA PHE A 53 22.52 0.74 -30.35
C PHE A 53 22.50 2.25 -30.54
N ALA A 54 23.66 2.85 -30.83
CA ALA A 54 23.79 4.30 -31.08
C ALA A 54 23.08 4.76 -32.37
N ARG A 55 22.72 3.83 -33.26
CA ARG A 55 22.03 4.10 -34.53
C ARG A 55 20.54 3.75 -34.47
N LEU A 56 20.04 3.25 -33.35
CA LEU A 56 18.64 2.89 -33.20
C LEU A 56 17.77 4.15 -33.15
N SER A 57 16.72 4.15 -33.96
CA SER A 57 15.71 5.21 -33.95
C SER A 57 14.70 4.94 -32.84
N PHE A 58 14.75 5.76 -31.80
CA PHE A 58 13.80 5.72 -30.70
C PHE A 58 12.52 6.47 -31.04
N SER A 59 11.41 6.06 -30.43
CA SER A 59 10.15 6.79 -30.50
C SER A 59 10.28 8.19 -29.89
N PRO A 60 9.36 9.13 -30.22
CA PRO A 60 9.27 10.42 -29.53
C PRO A 60 9.21 10.23 -28.01
N GLU A 61 9.81 11.17 -27.27
CA GLU A 61 9.81 11.15 -25.81
C GLU A 61 8.38 11.23 -25.29
N ALA A 62 7.94 10.17 -24.62
CA ALA A 62 6.67 10.14 -23.93
C ALA A 62 6.90 10.47 -22.45
N THR A 63 6.18 11.46 -21.91
CA THR A 63 6.12 11.69 -20.46
C THR A 63 5.36 10.53 -19.82
N VAL A 64 6.08 9.57 -19.25
CA VAL A 64 5.44 8.43 -18.59
C VAL A 64 5.11 8.82 -17.15
N LYS A 65 3.82 8.73 -16.80
CA LYS A 65 3.40 8.63 -15.40
C LYS A 65 3.97 7.33 -14.87
N GLN A 66 5.09 7.41 -14.16
CA GLN A 66 5.80 6.34 -13.44
C GLN A 66 5.37 4.93 -13.82
N HIS A 67 6.22 4.19 -14.55
CA HIS A 67 5.99 2.78 -14.75
C HIS A 67 5.69 2.13 -13.38
N VAL A 68 4.50 1.55 -13.25
CA VAL A 68 4.17 0.84 -12.02
C VAL A 68 5.05 -0.40 -12.04
N LYS A 69 6.20 -0.35 -11.35
CA LYS A 69 7.03 -1.53 -11.07
C LYS A 69 6.10 -2.69 -10.79
N ILE A 70 6.20 -3.75 -11.58
CA ILE A 70 5.35 -4.94 -11.48
C ILE A 70 5.50 -5.45 -10.05
N LYS A 71 4.58 -5.05 -9.17
CA LYS A 71 4.50 -5.57 -7.81
C LYS A 71 4.19 -7.04 -7.99
N ASN A 72 5.06 -7.91 -7.47
CA ASN A 72 4.93 -9.38 -7.48
C ASN A 72 3.46 -9.80 -7.66
N PRO A 73 3.09 -10.58 -8.70
CA PRO A 73 1.71 -10.92 -9.02
C PRO A 73 0.89 -11.38 -7.81
N LYS A 74 1.54 -12.08 -6.87
CA LYS A 74 0.96 -12.53 -5.59
C LYS A 74 0.56 -11.36 -4.68
N ARG A 75 1.35 -10.27 -4.65
CA ARG A 75 1.04 -9.03 -3.93
C ARG A 75 -0.15 -8.30 -4.56
N LEU A 76 -0.22 -8.23 -5.89
CA LEU A 76 -1.35 -7.61 -6.59
C LEU A 76 -2.65 -8.39 -6.31
N GLN A 77 -2.63 -9.71 -6.46
CA GLN A 77 -3.76 -10.58 -6.14
C GLN A 77 -4.19 -10.45 -4.66
N ARG A 78 -3.24 -10.33 -3.73
CA ARG A 78 -3.55 -10.08 -2.30
C ARG A 78 -4.21 -8.72 -2.09
N ALA A 79 -3.77 -7.68 -2.79
CA ALA A 79 -4.37 -6.34 -2.70
C ALA A 79 -5.81 -6.34 -3.23
N VAL A 80 -6.03 -6.91 -4.42
CA VAL A 80 -7.38 -7.09 -5.01
C VAL A 80 -8.26 -7.92 -4.08
N LYS A 81 -7.78 -9.07 -3.57
CA LYS A 81 -8.53 -9.87 -2.60
C LYS A 81 -8.81 -9.11 -1.31
N LYS A 82 -7.90 -8.26 -0.82
CA LYS A 82 -8.15 -7.44 0.38
C LYS A 82 -9.23 -6.39 0.13
N GLN A 83 -9.26 -5.80 -1.07
CA GLN A 83 -10.24 -4.79 -1.46
C GLN A 83 -11.62 -5.41 -1.76
N VAL A 84 -11.67 -6.60 -2.35
CA VAL A 84 -12.92 -7.38 -2.55
C VAL A 84 -13.42 -8.00 -1.24
N LYS A 85 -12.51 -8.41 -0.35
CA LYS A 85 -12.84 -8.97 0.98
C LYS A 85 -13.12 -7.88 2.03
N GLN A 86 -12.79 -6.62 1.73
CA GLN A 86 -13.49 -5.50 2.34
C GLN A 86 -14.94 -5.64 1.94
N LYS A 87 -15.70 -6.36 2.77
CA LYS A 87 -17.15 -6.47 2.65
C LYS A 87 -17.63 -5.04 2.45
N VAL A 88 -18.36 -4.81 1.35
CA VAL A 88 -19.29 -3.69 1.27
C VAL A 88 -20.33 -3.97 2.36
N SER A 89 -19.97 -3.71 3.61
CA SER A 89 -20.92 -3.69 4.70
C SER A 89 -21.84 -2.54 4.32
N SER A 90 -23.09 -2.88 4.00
CA SER A 90 -24.12 -1.88 3.73
C SER A 90 -23.98 -0.77 4.77
N LYS A 91 -24.17 0.49 4.37
CA LYS A 91 -24.03 1.67 5.24
C LYS A 91 -24.73 1.47 6.60
N SER A 92 -25.80 0.67 6.64
CA SER A 92 -26.48 0.23 7.86
C SER A 92 -25.65 -0.62 8.83
N GLN A 93 -24.82 -1.56 8.36
CA GLN A 93 -23.96 -2.39 9.21
C GLN A 93 -22.84 -1.58 9.87
N GLU A 94 -22.25 -0.62 9.16
CA GLU A 94 -21.26 0.29 9.72
C GLU A 94 -21.88 1.19 10.80
N LEU A 95 -23.06 1.75 10.54
CA LEU A 95 -23.80 2.55 11.51
C LEU A 95 -24.18 1.75 12.78
N LEU A 96 -24.59 0.48 12.62
CA LEU A 96 -24.87 -0.39 13.77
C LEU A 96 -23.61 -0.67 14.59
N GLN A 97 -22.46 -0.88 13.95
CA GLN A 97 -21.18 -1.09 14.64
C GLN A 97 -20.78 0.14 15.45
N LEU A 98 -20.89 1.34 14.86
CA LEU A 98 -20.63 2.61 15.55
C LEU A 98 -21.57 2.79 16.76
N GLN A 99 -22.86 2.51 16.59
CA GLN A 99 -23.84 2.57 17.67
C GLN A 99 -23.51 1.59 18.83
N TYR A 100 -23.02 0.40 18.51
CA TYR A 100 -22.56 -0.56 19.53
C TYR A 100 -21.35 -0.03 20.31
N ASP A 101 -20.37 0.55 19.62
CA ASP A 101 -19.17 1.09 20.25
C ASP A 101 -19.46 2.32 21.12
N GLU A 102 -20.38 3.19 20.71
CA GLU A 102 -20.86 4.31 21.53
C GLU A 102 -21.58 3.85 22.79
N ARG A 103 -22.51 2.90 22.68
CA ARG A 103 -23.21 2.32 23.85
C ARG A 103 -22.23 1.71 24.85
N LYS A 104 -21.20 1.03 24.35
CA LYS A 104 -20.14 0.43 25.19
C LYS A 104 -19.34 1.50 25.93
N LYS A 105 -19.00 2.62 25.29
CA LYS A 105 -18.32 3.75 25.93
C LYS A 105 -19.19 4.39 27.01
N HIS A 106 -20.46 4.66 26.70
CA HIS A 106 -21.39 5.27 27.63
C HIS A 106 -21.62 4.41 28.88
N SER A 107 -21.82 3.09 28.69
CA SER A 107 -21.97 2.15 29.80
C SER A 107 -20.74 2.12 30.70
N LYS A 108 -19.53 2.15 30.12
CA LYS A 108 -18.27 2.23 30.90
C LYS A 108 -18.18 3.53 31.70
N GLN A 109 -18.54 4.67 31.11
CA GLN A 109 -18.53 5.96 31.79
C GLN A 109 -19.49 5.98 32.98
N GLN A 110 -20.73 5.53 32.77
CA GLN A 110 -21.73 5.44 33.84
C GLN A 110 -21.27 4.52 34.98
N SER A 111 -20.75 3.33 34.65
CA SER A 111 -20.24 2.40 35.66
C SER A 111 -19.05 2.99 36.43
N SER A 112 -18.15 3.69 35.74
CA SER A 112 -17.03 4.37 36.39
C SER A 112 -17.50 5.47 37.35
N LEU A 113 -18.46 6.30 36.92
CA LEU A 113 -19.03 7.36 37.73
C LEU A 113 -19.71 6.81 38.98
N GLN A 114 -20.53 5.77 38.83
CA GLN A 114 -21.21 5.12 39.96
C GLN A 114 -20.21 4.54 40.96
N LYS A 115 -19.12 3.91 40.48
CA LYS A 115 -18.04 3.41 41.36
C LYS A 115 -17.32 4.54 42.10
N GLN A 116 -17.10 5.69 41.45
CA GLN A 116 -16.49 6.85 42.11
C GLN A 116 -17.40 7.44 43.20
N LEU A 117 -18.70 7.60 42.92
CA LEU A 117 -19.67 8.08 43.90
C LEU A 117 -19.74 7.16 45.13
N LEU A 118 -19.89 5.85 44.92
CA LEU A 118 -19.90 4.88 46.01
C LEU A 118 -18.59 4.88 46.82
N LYS A 119 -17.45 5.15 46.18
CA LYS A 119 -16.15 5.26 46.85
C LYS A 119 -16.07 6.53 47.71
N GLN A 120 -16.59 7.66 47.22
CA GLN A 120 -16.67 8.91 47.97
C GLN A 120 -17.59 8.77 49.19
N GLU A 121 -18.80 8.24 49.03
CA GLU A 121 -19.74 8.02 50.15
C GLU A 121 -19.14 7.13 51.24
N LYS A 122 -18.47 6.02 50.84
CA LYS A 122 -17.77 5.13 51.79
C LYS A 122 -16.64 5.85 52.52
N PHE A 123 -15.93 6.75 51.85
CA PHE A 123 -14.85 7.53 52.44
C PHE A 123 -15.41 8.55 53.43
N GLU A 124 -16.43 9.31 53.06
CA GLU A 124 -17.09 10.30 53.93
C GLU A 124 -17.66 9.65 55.20
N ARG A 125 -18.33 8.50 55.06
CA ARG A 125 -18.84 7.72 56.20
C ARG A 125 -17.71 7.28 57.14
N LYS A 126 -16.54 6.90 56.59
CA LYS A 126 -15.36 6.57 57.42
C LYS A 126 -14.81 7.80 58.13
N GLN A 127 -14.78 8.96 57.48
CA GLN A 127 -14.33 10.22 58.09
C GLN A 127 -15.28 10.66 59.21
N GLN A 128 -16.59 10.59 59.02
CA GLN A 128 -17.59 10.88 60.05
C GLN A 128 -17.39 9.98 61.27
N LYS A 129 -17.30 8.65 61.09
CA LYS A 129 -17.02 7.70 62.19
C LYS A 129 -15.71 7.99 62.92
N ARG A 130 -14.67 8.42 62.21
CA ARG A 130 -13.40 8.83 62.85
C ARG A 130 -13.58 10.10 63.69
N ARG A 131 -14.28 11.11 63.15
CA ARG A 131 -14.58 12.35 63.88
C ARG A 131 -15.43 12.09 65.13
N GLU A 132 -16.44 11.22 65.05
CA GLU A 132 -17.27 10.81 66.18
C GLU A 132 -16.45 10.11 67.27
N LYS A 133 -15.55 9.19 66.90
CA LYS A 133 -14.62 8.54 67.86
C LYS A 133 -13.71 9.53 68.58
N HIS A 134 -13.28 10.58 67.90
CA HIS A 134 -12.42 11.63 68.48
C HIS A 134 -13.19 12.67 69.30
N LYS A 135 -14.52 12.75 69.19
CA LYS A 135 -15.31 13.73 69.94
C LYS A 135 -15.49 13.36 71.41
N GLY A 136 -15.24 12.12 71.81
CA GLY A 136 -15.30 11.66 73.20
C GLY A 136 -16.70 11.75 73.84
N HIS A 137 -17.01 10.79 74.70
CA HIS A 137 -17.91 11.02 75.83
C HIS A 137 -17.03 11.31 77.05
#